data_AF-A0A2M7B6M7-F1
#
_entry.id   AF-A0A2M7B6M7-F1
#
_cell.length_a   1.000
_cell.length_b   1.000
_cell.length_c   1.000
_cell.angle_alpha   90.00
_cell.angle_beta   90.00
_cell.angle_gamma   90.00
#
_symmetry.space_group_name_H-M   'P 1'
#
loop_
_entity.id
_entity.type
_entity.pdbx_description
1 polymer ?
#
loop_
_entity_poly.entity_id
_entity_poly.type
_entity_poly.pdbx_seq_one_letter_code
_entity_poly.pdbx_strand_id
1 'polypeptide(L)' 'MAKSKFSENLIKLRCSVCKRSNYYIRKKKTLERKLELKKFCKWCKKHTLHKEAKIGR' A
#
# COMPACT_ATOMS: atom_id res chain seq x y z
N MET A 1 -9.91 27.92 -5.70
CA MET A 1 -8.71 27.18 -5.25
C MET A 1 -8.86 25.71 -5.62
N ALA A 2 -8.01 25.22 -6.52
CA ALA A 2 -8.14 23.91 -7.17
C ALA A 2 -7.97 22.76 -6.16
N LYS A 3 -9.02 21.96 -5.93
CA LYS A 3 -8.93 20.70 -5.18
C LYS A 3 -8.14 19.69 -6.02
N SER A 4 -6.84 19.62 -5.77
CA SER A 4 -5.92 18.69 -6.43
C SER A 4 -6.37 17.24 -6.23
N LYS A 5 -6.90 16.64 -7.29
CA LYS A 5 -7.51 15.29 -7.36
C LYS A 5 -6.45 14.17 -7.39
N PHE A 6 -5.32 14.36 -6.70
CA PHE A 6 -4.11 13.54 -6.86
C PHE A 6 -4.07 12.28 -5.97
N SER A 7 -4.91 12.20 -4.93
CA SER A 7 -4.79 11.18 -3.87
C SER A 7 -5.82 10.06 -3.88
N GLU A 8 -6.78 10.03 -4.82
CA GLU A 8 -7.93 9.11 -4.72
C GLU A 8 -7.57 7.62 -4.92
N ASN A 9 -6.35 7.33 -5.40
CA ASN A 9 -5.92 5.99 -5.80
C ASN A 9 -4.60 5.55 -5.15
N LEU A 10 -4.02 6.35 -4.24
CA LEU A 10 -2.77 6.01 -3.58
C LEU A 10 -3.05 5.16 -2.34
N ILE A 11 -2.53 3.93 -2.33
CA ILE A 11 -2.61 3.04 -1.17
C ILE A 11 -1.21 2.79 -0.61
N LYS A 12 -1.12 2.67 0.72
CA LYS A 12 0.09 2.23 1.40
C LYS A 12 0.12 0.71 1.44
N LEU A 13 1.29 0.11 1.30
CA LEU A 13 1.51 -1.32 1.53
C LEU A 13 2.20 -1.49 2.88
N ARG A 14 1.50 -2.16 3.79
CA ARG A 14 1.96 -2.44 5.15
C ARG A 14 2.49 -3.86 5.24
N CYS A 15 3.73 -4.02 5.71
CA CYS A 15 4.30 -5.33 5.97
C CYS A 15 3.51 -6.05 7.08
N SER A 16 3.14 -7.31 6.86
CA SER A 16 2.39 -8.09 7.86
C SER A 16 3.23 -8.48 9.09
N VAL A 17 4.56 -8.45 8.99
CA VAL A 17 5.47 -8.88 10.07
C VAL A 17 5.87 -7.69 10.95
N CYS A 18 6.53 -6.68 10.37
CA CYS A 18 6.99 -5.51 11.13
C CYS A 18 5.94 -4.40 11.22
N LYS A 19 4.76 -4.57 10.61
CA LYS A 19 3.67 -3.59 10.58
C LYS A 19 4.07 -2.21 10.02
N ARG A 20 5.21 -2.08 9.35
CA ARG A 20 5.67 -0.83 8.71
C ARG A 20 5.11 -0.67 7.31
N SER A 21 4.72 0.54 6.97
CA SER A 21 4.27 0.92 5.64
C SER A 21 5.48 1.40 4.84
N ASN A 22 5.97 0.56 3.94
CA ASN A 22 7.25 0.80 3.26
C ASN A 22 7.10 1.16 1.77
N TYR A 23 5.92 0.91 1.19
CA TYR A 23 5.66 1.16 -0.22
C TYR A 23 4.34 1.88 -0.42
N TYR A 24 4.29 2.69 -1.46
CA TYR A 24 3.09 3.36 -1.94
C TYR A 24 2.83 2.84 -3.35
N ILE A 25 1.60 2.39 -3.61
CA ILE A 25 1.19 1.96 -4.95
C ILE A 25 -0.07 2.71 -5.34
N ARG A 26 -0.18 3.01 -6.64
CA ARG A 26 -1.39 3.55 -7.22
C ARG A 26 -2.26 2.39 -7.68
N LYS A 27 -3.38 2.17 -7.01
CA LYS A 27 -4.36 1.15 -7.40
C LYS A 27 -5.31 1.75 -8.43
N LYS A 28 -5.52 1.11 -9.58
CA LYS A 28 -6.60 1.54 -10.50
C LYS A 28 -7.95 1.29 -9.84
N LYS A 29 -8.90 2.22 -10.01
CA LYS A 29 -10.22 2.22 -9.36
C LYS A 29 -11.05 0.96 -9.68
N THR A 30 -10.76 0.30 -10.80
CA THR A 30 -11.34 -0.98 -11.25
C THR A 30 -10.86 -2.22 -10.49
N LEU A 31 -9.82 -2.12 -9.66
CA LEU A 31 -9.35 -3.25 -8.84
C LEU A 31 -9.99 -3.16 -7.46
N GLU A 32 -11.14 -3.78 -7.28
CA GLU A 32 -11.87 -3.86 -6.00
C GLU A 32 -11.27 -4.91 -5.04
N ARG A 33 -10.46 -5.83 -5.58
CA ARG A 33 -9.83 -6.93 -4.85
C ARG A 33 -8.69 -6.46 -3.93
N LYS A 34 -8.61 -7.03 -2.71
CA LYS A 34 -7.56 -6.71 -1.74
C LYS A 34 -6.19 -7.02 -2.33
N LEU A 35 -5.29 -6.03 -2.37
CA LEU A 35 -3.94 -6.24 -2.87
C LEU A 35 -3.02 -6.78 -1.76
N GLU A 36 -2.53 -7.99 -1.94
CA GLU A 36 -1.50 -8.62 -1.11
C GLU A 36 -0.28 -8.92 -1.99
N LEU A 37 0.83 -8.25 -1.72
CA LEU A 37 2.05 -8.37 -2.51
C LEU A 37 3.18 -8.94 -1.66
N LYS A 38 3.83 -10.00 -2.14
CA LYS A 38 5.10 -10.48 -1.55
C LYS A 38 6.21 -9.53 -1.99
N LYS A 39 6.70 -8.71 -1.06
CA LYS A 39 7.80 -7.78 -1.30
C LYS A 39 8.89 -7.97 -0.25
N PHE A 40 10.11 -7.61 -0.62
CA PHE A 40 11.22 -7.56 0.33
C PHE A 40 10.95 -6.48 1.37
N CYS A 41 11.06 -6.83 2.65
CA CYS A 41 11.02 -5.86 3.74
C CYS A 41 12.44 -5.60 4.23
N LYS A 42 12.94 -4.37 4.06
CA LYS A 42 14.29 -3.96 4.52
C LYS A 42 14.51 -4.20 6.02
N TRP A 43 13.45 -4.11 6.82
CA TRP A 43 13.49 -4.29 8.27
C TRP A 43 13.52 -5.77 8.68
N CYS A 44 12.78 -6.63 7.98
CA CYS A 44 12.77 -8.07 8.26
C CYS A 44 13.87 -8.83 7.49
N LYS A 45 14.56 -8.15 6.56
CA LYS A 45 15.54 -8.73 5.61
C LYS A 45 15.05 -9.97 4.87
N LYS A 46 13.74 -10.07 4.63
CA LYS A 46 13.09 -11.21 3.96
C LYS A 46 11.90 -10.76 3.13
N HIS A 47 11.48 -11.61 2.20
CA HIS A 47 10.26 -11.39 1.41
C HIS A 47 9.04 -11.73 2.25
N THR A 48 8.22 -10.73 2.53
CA THR A 48 7.02 -10.86 3.37
C THR A 48 5.79 -10.39 2.62
N LEU A 49 4.63 -10.91 3.03
CA LEU A 49 3.36 -10.39 2.56
C LEU A 49 3.15 -8.96 3.05
N HIS A 50 2.95 -8.06 2.11
CA HIS A 50 2.53 -6.69 2.36
C HIS A 50 1.07 -6.56 1.99
N LYS A 51 0.25 -6.14 2.95
CA LYS A 51 -1.20 -5.93 2.79
C LYS A 51 -1.47 -4.48 2.47
N GLU A 52 -2.46 -4.22 1.62
CA GLU A 52 -2.95 -2.86 1.41
C GLU A 52 -3.47 -2.25 2.72
N ALA A 53 -2.95 -1.08 3.07
CA ALA A 53 -3.49 -0.20 4.07
C ALA A 53 -4.16 0.95 3.33
N LYS A 54 -5.50 0.98 3.37
CA LYS A 54 -6.25 2.14 2.91
C LYS A 54 -5.74 3.36 3.69
N ILE A 55 -5.37 4.42 2.98
CA ILE A 55 -5.32 5.74 3.59
C ILE A 55 -6.76 6.01 4.02
N GLY A 56 -7.04 5.94 5.31
CA GLY A 56 -8.33 6.35 5.84
C GLY A 56 -8.56 7.79 5.42
N ARG A 57 -9.77 8.06 4.93
CA ARG A 57 -10.25 9.42 4.68
C ARG A 57 -10.28 10.19 6.01
#